data_AF-A0A4Q2D1S9-F1
#
_entry.id   AF-A0A4Q2D1S9-F1
#
_cell.length_a   1.000
_cell.length_b   1.000
_cell.length_c   1.000
_cell.angle_alpha   90.00
_cell.angle_beta   90.00
_cell.angle_gamma   90.00
#
_symmetry.space_group_name_H-M   'P 1'
#
loop_
_entity.id
_entity.type
_entity.pdbx_description
1 polymer ?
#
loop_
_entity_poly.entity_id
_entity_poly.type
_entity_poly.pdbx_seq_one_letter_code
_entity_poly.pdbx_strand_id
1 'polypeptide(L)'
;KSFADFLEEESRAKDFFASEFRVDLHLTKCCLQHILEWCALDLDSLPREYQEFPEFDRRRLQVAITELPYVLVGNTDSAFVDELVDFTEKRGWHKFDKLLPLVYSGEGELSEVWRGWLDRFRCIPDRLKVQYPETAGVLTWFLDKWERDQEEWQRQMDDSDSGDSDSSD
;
A
#
# COMPACT_ATOMS: atom_id res chain seq x y z
N LYS A 1 29.65 -26.04 -16.22
CA LYS A 1 28.74 -24.93 -16.57
C LYS A 1 27.54 -25.01 -15.65
N SER A 2 27.54 -24.19 -14.61
CA SER A 2 26.41 -24.03 -13.69
C SER A 2 25.41 -23.03 -14.25
N PHE A 3 24.19 -23.00 -13.69
CA PHE A 3 23.20 -21.97 -14.00
C PHE A 3 23.69 -20.57 -13.60
N ALA A 4 24.55 -20.45 -12.58
CA ALA A 4 25.16 -19.18 -12.20
C ALA A 4 26.11 -18.66 -13.28
N ASP A 5 26.94 -19.54 -13.88
CA ASP A 5 27.83 -19.18 -15.00
C ASP A 5 27.03 -18.69 -16.23
N PHE A 6 25.75 -19.07 -16.33
CA PHE A 6 24.85 -18.67 -17.41
C PHE A 6 24.25 -17.28 -17.16
N LEU A 7 24.06 -16.89 -15.89
CA LEU A 7 23.54 -15.57 -15.51
C LEU A 7 24.63 -14.49 -15.55
N GLU A 8 25.90 -14.85 -15.32
CA GLU A 8 27.02 -13.90 -15.38
C GLU A 8 27.43 -13.49 -16.81
N GLU A 9 26.96 -14.19 -17.83
CA GLU A 9 27.28 -13.89 -19.22
C GLU A 9 26.41 -12.70 -19.72
N GLU A 10 26.91 -11.48 -19.53
CA GLU A 10 26.25 -10.18 -19.80
C GLU A 10 25.58 -10.07 -21.20
N SER A 11 26.13 -10.80 -22.19
CA SER A 11 25.58 -10.86 -23.56
C SER A 11 24.28 -11.66 -23.70
N ARG A 12 24.00 -12.59 -22.77
CA ARG A 12 22.81 -13.47 -22.77
C ARG A 12 21.81 -13.10 -21.68
N ALA A 13 22.27 -12.45 -20.62
CA ALA A 13 21.41 -11.84 -19.62
C ALA A 13 20.56 -10.70 -20.20
N LYS A 14 20.95 -10.05 -21.31
CA LYS A 14 20.16 -8.97 -21.94
C LYS A 14 18.69 -9.31 -22.23
N ASP A 15 18.39 -10.57 -22.55
CA ASP A 15 17.01 -11.01 -22.82
C ASP A 15 16.22 -11.33 -21.54
N PHE A 16 16.91 -11.51 -20.39
CA PHE A 16 16.33 -11.81 -19.08
C PHE A 16 16.45 -10.66 -18.07
N PHE A 17 17.29 -9.67 -18.36
CA PHE A 17 17.56 -8.54 -17.49
C PHE A 17 16.46 -7.49 -17.70
N ALA A 18 15.41 -7.59 -16.89
CA ALA A 18 14.52 -6.47 -16.68
C ALA A 18 15.25 -5.43 -15.84
N SER A 19 15.33 -4.19 -16.32
CA SER A 19 15.78 -3.07 -15.48
C SER A 19 14.91 -2.99 -14.23
N GLU A 20 15.51 -2.69 -13.08
CA GLU A 20 14.83 -2.46 -11.79
C GLU A 20 13.58 -1.58 -11.95
N PHE A 21 13.70 -0.46 -12.67
CA PHE A 21 12.57 0.41 -13.01
C PHE A 21 11.36 -0.31 -13.64
N ARG A 22 11.59 -1.26 -14.56
CA ARG A 22 10.50 -2.02 -15.21
C ARG A 22 9.84 -2.99 -14.24
N VAL A 23 10.62 -3.55 -13.32
CA VAL A 23 10.10 -4.40 -12.26
C VAL A 23 9.24 -3.56 -11.32
N ASP A 24 9.73 -2.41 -10.87
CA ASP A 24 8.98 -1.53 -9.96
C ASP A 24 7.71 -0.97 -10.59
N LEU A 25 7.76 -0.57 -11.86
CA LEU A 25 6.58 -0.12 -12.60
C LEU A 25 5.55 -1.25 -12.73
N HIS A 26 6.00 -2.47 -13.04
CA HIS A 26 5.11 -3.62 -13.14
C HIS A 26 4.48 -3.98 -11.79
N LEU A 27 5.28 -3.99 -10.71
CA LEU A 27 4.79 -4.25 -9.36
C LEU A 27 3.80 -3.18 -8.91
N THR A 28 4.10 -1.91 -9.16
CA THR A 28 3.19 -0.78 -8.91
C THR A 28 1.86 -1.01 -9.61
N LYS A 29 1.89 -1.25 -10.92
CA LYS A 29 0.69 -1.51 -11.71
C LYS A 29 -0.12 -2.69 -11.16
N CYS A 30 0.55 -3.80 -10.86
CA CYS A 30 -0.09 -4.97 -10.26
C CYS A 30 -0.76 -4.66 -8.92
N CYS A 31 -0.08 -3.92 -8.03
CA CYS A 31 -0.64 -3.54 -6.73
C CYS A 31 -1.88 -2.67 -6.91
N LEU A 32 -1.77 -1.58 -7.69
CA LEU A 32 -2.87 -0.66 -7.97
C LEU A 32 -4.07 -1.39 -8.60
N GLN A 33 -3.81 -2.26 -9.58
CA GLN A 33 -4.84 -3.06 -10.24
C GLN A 33 -5.53 -4.01 -9.26
N HIS A 34 -4.79 -4.70 -8.39
CA HIS A 34 -5.41 -5.59 -7.39
C HIS A 34 -6.30 -4.84 -6.42
N ILE A 35 -5.87 -3.68 -5.93
CA ILE A 35 -6.70 -2.84 -5.06
C ILE A 35 -7.99 -2.40 -5.80
N LEU A 36 -7.90 -2.06 -7.09
CA LEU A 36 -9.05 -1.67 -7.90
C LEU A 36 -10.02 -2.82 -8.15
N GLU A 37 -9.51 -3.99 -8.55
CA GLU A 37 -10.29 -5.19 -8.89
C GLU A 37 -11.04 -5.75 -7.68
N TRP A 38 -10.42 -5.68 -6.51
CA TRP A 38 -10.94 -6.34 -5.31
C TRP A 38 -12.24 -5.73 -4.79
N CYS A 39 -12.55 -4.49 -5.18
CA CYS A 39 -13.78 -3.80 -4.76
C CYS A 39 -14.91 -3.85 -5.80
N ALA A 40 -14.85 -4.78 -6.76
CA ALA A 40 -16.05 -5.17 -7.51
C ALA A 40 -17.05 -5.94 -6.61
N LEU A 41 -16.58 -6.43 -5.46
CA LEU A 41 -17.39 -6.96 -4.37
C LEU A 41 -17.85 -5.77 -3.53
N ASP A 42 -19.14 -5.72 -3.23
CA ASP A 42 -19.81 -4.61 -2.56
C ASP A 42 -19.22 -4.39 -1.15
N LEU A 43 -18.19 -3.55 -1.04
CA LEU A 43 -17.39 -3.44 0.19
C LEU A 43 -18.15 -2.89 1.40
N ASP A 44 -19.42 -2.51 1.25
CA ASP A 44 -20.22 -1.97 2.33
C ASP A 44 -20.57 -3.04 3.40
N SER A 45 -20.24 -4.31 3.16
CA SER A 45 -20.41 -5.45 4.08
C SER A 45 -19.12 -6.00 4.73
N LEU A 46 -17.95 -5.38 4.49
CA LEU A 46 -16.65 -5.85 5.03
C LEU A 46 -16.43 -5.38 6.47
N PRO A 47 -16.59 -6.30 7.44
CA PRO A 47 -15.46 -7.16 7.81
C PRO A 47 -15.70 -8.67 7.61
N ARG A 48 -16.97 -9.09 7.46
CA ARG A 48 -17.33 -10.51 7.52
C ARG A 48 -16.86 -11.28 6.29
N GLU A 49 -17.01 -10.67 5.12
CA GLU A 49 -16.68 -11.29 3.83
C GLU A 49 -15.18 -11.46 3.63
N TYR A 50 -14.33 -10.66 4.31
CA TYR A 50 -12.87 -10.81 4.19
C TYR A 50 -12.41 -12.20 4.62
N GLN A 51 -13.00 -12.77 5.68
CA GLN A 51 -12.64 -14.09 6.15
C GLN A 51 -13.14 -15.22 5.24
N GLU A 52 -14.12 -14.94 4.37
CA GLU A 52 -14.71 -15.91 3.44
C GLU A 52 -13.87 -16.09 2.16
N PHE A 53 -12.90 -15.20 1.91
CA PHE A 53 -12.02 -15.34 0.75
C PHE A 53 -11.04 -16.51 0.88
N PRO A 54 -10.66 -17.11 -0.26
CA PRO A 54 -9.50 -17.99 -0.32
C PRO A 54 -8.26 -17.31 0.27
N GLU A 55 -7.50 -18.05 1.06
CA GLU A 55 -6.32 -17.52 1.74
C GLU A 55 -5.32 -16.87 0.79
N PHE A 56 -5.19 -17.43 -0.41
CA PHE A 56 -4.31 -16.91 -1.46
C PHE A 56 -4.69 -15.47 -1.87
N ASP A 57 -5.98 -15.19 -2.06
CA ASP A 57 -6.44 -13.86 -2.48
C ASP A 57 -6.25 -12.84 -1.37
N ARG A 58 -6.47 -13.24 -0.11
CA ARG A 58 -6.21 -12.37 1.07
C ARG A 58 -4.74 -12.01 1.18
N ARG A 59 -3.85 -13.01 1.08
CA ARG A 59 -2.40 -12.78 1.11
C ARG A 59 -1.96 -11.87 -0.03
N ARG A 60 -2.47 -12.08 -1.24
CA ARG A 60 -2.14 -11.24 -2.40
C ARG A 60 -2.56 -9.78 -2.18
N LEU A 61 -3.75 -9.56 -1.63
CA LEU A 61 -4.23 -8.21 -1.32
C LEU A 61 -3.41 -7.56 -0.21
N GLN A 62 -3.12 -8.30 0.85
CA GLN A 62 -2.29 -7.82 1.94
C GLN A 62 -0.92 -7.38 1.42
N VAL A 63 -0.28 -8.22 0.60
CA VAL A 63 0.99 -7.88 -0.07
C VAL A 63 0.84 -6.62 -0.94
N ALA A 64 -0.23 -6.50 -1.73
CA ALA A 64 -0.45 -5.30 -2.55
C ALA A 64 -0.55 -4.02 -1.70
N ILE A 65 -1.21 -4.07 -0.54
CA ILE A 65 -1.36 -2.92 0.37
C ILE A 65 -0.05 -2.59 1.08
N THR A 66 0.68 -3.62 1.54
CA THR A 66 1.93 -3.43 2.28
C THR A 66 3.07 -2.99 1.38
N GLU A 67 3.19 -3.56 0.18
CA GLU A 67 4.29 -3.29 -0.75
C GLU A 67 4.12 -1.98 -1.52
N LEU A 68 2.88 -1.49 -1.68
CA LEU A 68 2.60 -0.34 -2.55
C LEU A 68 3.53 0.86 -2.27
N PRO A 69 3.63 1.45 -1.07
CA PRO A 69 4.55 2.58 -0.89
C PRO A 69 6.01 2.25 -1.04
N TYR A 70 6.44 0.99 -0.88
CA TYR A 70 7.83 0.65 -1.12
C TYR A 70 8.16 0.77 -2.59
N VAL A 71 7.29 0.26 -3.47
CA VAL A 71 7.45 0.37 -4.93
C VAL A 71 7.16 1.78 -5.44
N LEU A 72 6.39 2.59 -4.70
CA LEU A 72 6.12 3.97 -5.08
C LEU A 72 7.30 4.93 -4.80
N VAL A 73 8.19 4.59 -3.87
CA VAL A 73 9.29 5.48 -3.44
C VAL A 73 10.49 5.31 -4.34
N GLY A 74 10.88 6.41 -4.99
CA GLY A 74 12.05 6.47 -5.87
C GLY A 74 11.68 6.61 -7.35
N ASN A 75 10.44 6.31 -7.72
CA ASN A 75 9.97 6.43 -9.09
C ASN A 75 9.51 7.86 -9.41
N THR A 76 10.27 8.55 -10.27
CA THR A 76 9.94 9.89 -10.78
C THR A 76 9.51 9.88 -12.25
N ASP A 77 9.34 8.69 -12.83
CA ASP A 77 9.01 8.53 -14.24
C ASP A 77 7.55 8.90 -14.51
N SER A 78 7.27 9.45 -15.70
CA SER A 78 5.92 9.83 -16.09
C SER A 78 4.97 8.64 -16.17
N ALA A 79 5.45 7.46 -16.59
CA ALA A 79 4.60 6.26 -16.70
C ALA A 79 4.04 5.84 -15.34
N PHE A 80 4.81 6.06 -14.28
CA PHE A 80 4.36 5.80 -12.92
C PHE A 80 3.30 6.80 -12.45
N VAL A 81 3.50 8.08 -12.79
CA VAL A 81 2.53 9.13 -12.49
C VAL A 81 1.20 8.86 -13.20
N ASP A 82 1.24 8.41 -14.46
CA ASP A 82 0.04 8.09 -15.22
C ASP A 82 -0.78 6.96 -14.58
N GLU A 83 -0.12 5.91 -14.07
CA GLU A 83 -0.80 4.82 -13.35
C GLU A 83 -1.43 5.31 -12.02
N LEU A 84 -0.79 6.24 -11.31
CA LEU A 84 -1.36 6.85 -10.10
C LEU A 84 -2.55 7.77 -10.41
N VAL A 85 -2.50 8.50 -11.51
CA VAL A 85 -3.62 9.34 -11.98
C VAL A 85 -4.82 8.44 -12.31
N ASP A 86 -4.62 7.41 -13.14
CA ASP A 86 -5.66 6.45 -13.48
C ASP A 86 -6.25 5.76 -12.24
N PHE A 87 -5.39 5.34 -11.30
CA PHE A 87 -5.83 4.79 -10.02
C PHE A 87 -6.69 5.76 -9.22
N THR A 88 -6.31 7.04 -9.18
CA THR A 88 -7.04 8.09 -8.47
C THR A 88 -8.40 8.35 -9.10
N GLU A 89 -8.46 8.48 -10.42
CA GLU A 89 -9.70 8.69 -11.19
C GLU A 89 -10.68 7.54 -11.00
N LYS A 90 -10.18 6.31 -10.89
CA LYS A 90 -10.96 5.10 -10.60
C LYS A 90 -11.34 4.95 -9.11
N ARG A 91 -11.18 6.01 -8.32
CA ARG A 91 -11.44 6.06 -6.87
C ARG A 91 -10.63 5.03 -6.08
N GLY A 92 -9.45 4.67 -6.58
CA GLY A 92 -8.56 3.67 -5.97
C GLY A 92 -8.20 4.00 -4.53
N TRP A 93 -8.02 5.27 -4.16
CA TRP A 93 -7.75 5.66 -2.78
C TRP A 93 -8.90 5.39 -1.81
N HIS A 94 -10.16 5.54 -2.25
CA HIS A 94 -11.32 5.20 -1.43
C HIS A 94 -11.38 3.69 -1.17
N LYS A 95 -11.00 2.91 -2.18
CA LYS A 95 -10.88 1.46 -2.07
C LYS A 95 -9.76 1.10 -1.11
N PHE A 96 -8.57 1.68 -1.31
CA PHE A 96 -7.42 1.53 -0.44
C PHE A 96 -7.78 1.79 1.03
N ASP A 97 -8.43 2.92 1.28
CA ASP A 97 -8.86 3.37 2.61
C ASP A 97 -9.78 2.37 3.32
N LYS A 98 -10.75 1.79 2.60
CA LYS A 98 -11.63 0.74 3.14
C LYS A 98 -10.87 -0.56 3.45
N LEU A 99 -9.76 -0.82 2.78
CA LEU A 99 -8.96 -2.04 2.95
C LEU A 99 -7.95 -1.94 4.08
N LEU A 100 -7.55 -0.73 4.45
CA LEU A 100 -6.61 -0.48 5.53
C LEU A 100 -6.96 -1.31 6.79
N PRO A 101 -8.17 -1.23 7.37
CA PRO A 101 -8.43 -1.92 8.64
C PRO A 101 -8.20 -3.43 8.58
N LEU A 102 -8.33 -4.06 7.41
CA LEU A 102 -8.11 -5.50 7.22
C LEU A 102 -6.63 -5.90 7.32
N VAL A 103 -5.73 -4.96 7.03
CA VAL A 103 -4.28 -5.14 7.14
C VAL A 103 -3.78 -4.65 8.50
N TYR A 104 -4.45 -3.65 9.09
CA TYR A 104 -4.03 -3.02 10.36
C TYR A 104 -4.61 -3.64 11.63
N SER A 105 -5.57 -4.57 11.56
CA SER A 105 -6.14 -5.22 12.75
C SER A 105 -5.19 -6.20 13.48
N GLY A 106 -3.88 -6.16 13.19
CA GLY A 106 -2.85 -7.00 13.81
C GLY A 106 -2.06 -6.27 14.90
N GLU A 107 -1.88 -6.90 16.05
CA GLU A 107 -1.24 -6.37 17.26
C GLU A 107 0.14 -5.72 17.02
N GLY A 108 0.34 -4.52 17.59
CA GLY A 108 1.62 -3.96 18.06
C GLY A 108 2.67 -3.51 17.03
N GLU A 109 3.09 -4.39 16.11
CA GLU A 109 4.26 -4.15 15.23
C GLU A 109 3.98 -3.16 14.08
N LEU A 110 2.72 -2.79 13.86
CA LEU A 110 2.29 -2.05 12.67
C LEU A 110 2.46 -0.53 12.77
N SER A 111 2.70 0.03 13.96
CA SER A 111 2.82 1.50 14.14
C SER A 111 4.05 2.09 13.45
N GLU A 112 5.21 1.42 13.53
CA GLU A 112 6.44 1.86 12.86
C GLU A 112 6.34 1.71 11.34
N VAL A 113 5.80 0.57 10.88
CA VAL A 113 5.56 0.30 9.47
C VAL A 113 4.64 1.35 8.87
N TRP A 114 3.55 1.68 9.57
CA TRP A 114 2.58 2.69 9.13
C TRP A 114 3.15 4.10 9.05
N ARG A 115 3.98 4.51 10.02
CA ARG A 115 4.67 5.80 9.95
C ARG A 115 5.58 5.87 8.72
N GLY A 116 6.37 4.82 8.49
CA GLY A 116 7.19 4.70 7.29
C GLY A 116 6.37 4.70 5.99
N TRP A 117 5.19 4.07 6.03
CA TRP A 117 4.21 4.04 4.93
C TRP A 117 3.71 5.45 4.58
N LEU A 118 3.26 6.22 5.57
CA LEU A 118 2.81 7.61 5.39
C LEU A 118 3.93 8.54 4.91
N ASP A 119 5.13 8.44 5.49
CA ASP A 119 6.29 9.26 5.09
C ASP A 119 6.66 9.05 3.62
N ARG A 120 6.56 7.81 3.15
CA ARG A 120 6.77 7.45 1.75
C ARG A 120 5.71 8.06 0.83
N PHE A 121 4.44 8.00 1.21
CA PHE A 121 3.36 8.59 0.43
C PHE A 121 3.41 10.12 0.38
N ARG A 122 3.88 10.79 1.44
CA ARG A 122 4.00 12.26 1.48
C ARG A 122 4.85 12.84 0.36
N CYS A 123 5.81 12.08 -0.16
CA CYS A 123 6.63 12.52 -1.29
C CYS A 123 5.87 12.54 -2.63
N ILE A 124 4.71 11.89 -2.74
CA ILE A 124 3.99 11.71 -4.00
C ILE A 124 3.19 12.96 -4.38
N PRO A 125 2.36 13.57 -3.50
CA PRO A 125 1.62 14.79 -3.85
C PRO A 125 2.50 15.91 -4.37
N ASP A 126 3.69 16.13 -3.81
CA ASP A 126 4.61 17.17 -4.26
C ASP A 126 5.05 16.96 -5.72
N ARG A 127 5.21 15.70 -6.14
CA ARG A 127 5.53 15.34 -7.53
C ARG A 127 4.33 15.53 -8.45
N LEU A 128 3.15 15.12 -7.98
CA LEU A 128 1.91 15.24 -8.74
C LEU A 128 1.49 16.69 -8.93
N LYS A 129 1.74 17.58 -7.95
CA LYS A 129 1.23 18.96 -7.93
C LYS A 129 1.61 19.80 -9.16
N VAL A 130 2.72 19.48 -9.82
CA VAL A 130 3.17 20.19 -11.02
C VAL A 130 2.31 19.87 -12.24
N GLN A 131 1.92 18.60 -12.40
CA GLN A 131 1.26 18.12 -13.62
C GLN A 131 -0.22 17.74 -13.41
N TYR A 132 -0.57 17.31 -12.20
CA TYR A 132 -1.87 16.75 -11.81
C TYR A 132 -2.29 17.26 -10.41
N PRO A 133 -2.60 18.56 -10.26
CA PRO A 133 -2.88 19.15 -8.96
C PRO A 133 -4.15 18.59 -8.30
N GLU A 134 -5.16 18.17 -9.07
CA GLU A 134 -6.37 17.52 -8.55
C GLU A 134 -6.05 16.16 -7.93
N THR A 135 -5.28 15.34 -8.64
CA THR A 135 -4.80 14.03 -8.15
C THR A 135 -3.96 14.18 -6.88
N ALA A 136 -3.07 15.18 -6.87
CA ALA A 136 -2.28 15.53 -5.68
C ALA A 136 -3.19 15.88 -4.50
N GLY A 137 -4.21 16.72 -4.72
CA GLY A 137 -5.16 17.12 -3.68
C GLY A 137 -5.96 15.97 -3.08
N VAL A 138 -6.41 15.02 -3.91
CA VAL A 138 -7.10 13.80 -3.44
C VAL A 138 -6.18 12.97 -2.55
N LEU A 139 -4.96 12.70 -2.99
CA LEU A 139 -4.00 11.92 -2.22
C LEU A 139 -3.62 12.61 -0.91
N THR A 140 -3.37 13.92 -0.92
CA THR A 140 -3.12 14.71 0.30
C THR A 140 -4.26 14.58 1.30
N TRP A 141 -5.51 14.68 0.84
CA TRP A 141 -6.67 14.53 1.72
C TRP A 141 -6.73 13.15 2.41
N PHE A 142 -6.41 12.07 1.68
CA PHE A 142 -6.33 10.74 2.27
C PHE A 142 -5.18 10.61 3.27
N LEU A 143 -4.00 11.18 2.97
CA LEU A 143 -2.87 11.17 3.89
C LEU A 143 -3.19 11.87 5.20
N ASP A 144 -3.82 13.05 5.12
CA ASP A 144 -4.25 13.79 6.31
C ASP A 144 -5.29 13.00 7.12
N LYS A 145 -6.17 12.25 6.44
CA LYS A 145 -7.14 11.36 7.09
C LYS A 145 -6.42 10.23 7.83
N TRP A 146 -5.54 9.52 7.15
CA TRP A 146 -4.80 8.37 7.69
C TRP A 146 -3.87 8.72 8.85
N GLU A 147 -3.31 9.93 8.86
CA GLU A 147 -2.54 10.45 10.00
C GLU A 147 -3.45 10.66 11.23
N ARG A 148 -4.63 11.26 11.06
CA ARG A 148 -5.59 11.41 12.17
C ARG A 148 -6.08 10.07 12.68
N ASP A 149 -6.40 9.15 11.77
CA ASP A 149 -6.83 7.80 12.12
C ASP A 149 -5.73 7.14 12.98
N GLN A 150 -4.46 7.19 12.56
CA GLN A 150 -3.33 6.67 13.34
C GLN A 150 -3.26 7.21 14.76
N GLU A 151 -3.37 8.53 14.93
CA GLU A 151 -3.33 9.16 16.25
C GLU A 151 -4.48 8.66 17.13
N GLU A 152 -5.67 8.47 16.56
CA GLU A 152 -6.82 7.92 17.27
C GLU A 152 -6.59 6.47 17.71
N TRP A 153 -6.06 5.62 16.82
CA TRP A 153 -5.71 4.24 17.14
C TRP A 153 -4.68 4.16 18.28
N GLN A 154 -3.67 5.04 18.28
CA GLN A 154 -2.67 5.08 19.34
C GLN A 154 -3.28 5.42 20.71
N ARG A 155 -4.17 6.42 20.77
CA ARG A 155 -4.87 6.79 22.01
C ARG A 155 -5.70 5.63 22.58
N GLN A 156 -6.39 4.87 21.72
CA GLN A 156 -7.22 3.74 22.16
C GLN A 156 -6.39 2.58 22.76
N MET A 157 -5.17 2.34 22.25
CA MET A 157 -4.27 1.34 22.82
C MET A 157 -3.75 1.74 24.20
N ASP A 158 -3.33 3.00 24.36
CA ASP A 158 -2.81 3.52 25.63
C ASP A 158 -3.87 3.45 26.76
N ASP A 159 -5.14 3.68 26.43
CA ASP A 159 -6.25 3.59 27.39
C ASP A 159 -6.52 2.13 27.83
N SER A 160 -6.30 1.15 26.95
CA SER A 160 -6.61 -0.27 27.20
C SER A 160 -5.63 -0.94 28.18
N ASP A 161 -4.36 -0.53 28.18
CA ASP A 161 -3.33 -1.09 29.08
C ASP A 161 -3.42 -0.56 30.53
N SER A 162 -4.20 0.50 30.76
CA SER A 162 -4.32 1.14 32.08
C SER A 162 -5.42 0.55 32.99
N GLY A 163 -6.22 -0.40 32.48
CA GLY A 163 -7.45 -0.88 33.13
C GLY A 163 -7.34 -2.08 34.09
N ASP A 164 -6.23 -2.83 34.11
CA ASP A 164 -6.15 -4.14 34.81
C ASP A 164 -5.40 -4.12 36.16
N SER A 165 -5.14 -2.93 36.73
CA SER A 165 -4.47 -2.81 38.04
C SER A 165 -5.44 -2.50 39.18
N ASP A 166 -6.48 -3.32 39.39
CA ASP A 166 -7.16 -3.35 40.70
C ASP A 166 -8.00 -4.61 40.90
N SER A 167 -7.46 -5.57 41.67
CA SER A 167 -8.17 -6.31 42.74
C SER A 167 -7.39 -7.56 43.15
N SER A 168 -6.67 -7.47 44.26
CA SER A 168 -6.30 -8.62 45.08
C SER A 168 -6.44 -8.19 46.54
N ASP A 169 -7.63 -8.40 47.10
CA ASP A 169 -7.90 -8.51 48.54
C ASP A 169 -7.93 -10.01 48.91
#